data_AF-A0A9D9WDT9-F1
#
_entry.id   AF-A0A9D9WDT9-F1
#
_cell.length_a   1.000
_cell.length_b   1.000
_cell.length_c   1.000
_cell.angle_alpha   90.00
_cell.angle_beta   90.00
_cell.angle_gamma   90.00
#
_symmetry.space_group_name_H-M   'P 1'
#
loop_
_entity.id
_entity.type
_entity.pdbx_description
1 polymer ?
#
loop_
_entity_poly.entity_id
_entity_poly.type
_entity_poly.pdbx_seq_one_letter_code
_entity_poly.pdbx_strand_id
1 'polypeptide(L)'
;MMETITQPWPWYTAGIIIGLIVPALLILGNKHFGISANLRHACAACLPSNIPFFKYDWKKESWNFFFVGGILVGGIISTIYLGSGDAVIVHPDLAKELASYGITDFSGMVPVQLFSFETLFTTRGLVMMIGGGFLV
;
A
#
# COMPACT_ATOMS: atom_id res chain seq x y z
N MET A 1 -6.01 0.78 27.50
CA MET A 1 -5.47 1.74 26.51
C MET A 1 -4.80 1.03 25.36
N MET A 2 -3.75 0.21 25.59
CA MET A 2 -3.12 -0.54 24.50
C MET A 2 -4.09 -1.48 23.78
N GLU A 3 -4.92 -2.20 24.55
CA GLU A 3 -5.99 -3.08 24.04
C GLU A 3 -6.97 -2.37 23.07
N THR A 4 -7.28 -1.09 23.32
CA THR A 4 -8.16 -0.28 22.47
C THR A 4 -7.53 0.04 21.12
N ILE A 5 -6.20 0.11 21.06
CA ILE A 5 -5.44 0.47 19.85
C ILE A 5 -5.12 -0.79 19.04
N THR A 6 -4.90 -1.94 19.69
CA THR A 6 -4.52 -3.20 19.03
C THR A 6 -5.70 -4.05 18.59
N GLN A 7 -6.89 -3.85 19.14
CA GLN A 7 -8.09 -4.56 18.68
C GLN A 7 -8.42 -4.19 17.22
N PRO A 8 -9.04 -5.10 16.44
CA PRO A 8 -9.47 -4.79 15.08
C PRO A 8 -10.50 -3.65 15.10
N TRP A 9 -10.21 -2.58 14.36
CA TRP A 9 -11.13 -1.46 14.23
C TRP A 9 -12.15 -1.70 13.11
N PRO A 10 -13.37 -1.16 13.24
CA PRO A 10 -14.31 -1.14 12.13
C PRO A 10 -13.70 -0.47 10.90
N TRP A 11 -13.94 -1.03 9.72
CA TRP A 11 -13.35 -0.58 8.46
C TRP A 11 -13.66 0.91 8.14
N TYR A 12 -14.82 1.42 8.56
CA TYR A 12 -15.22 2.81 8.31
C TYR A 12 -14.35 3.82 9.06
N THR A 13 -13.76 3.42 10.21
CA THR A 13 -12.88 4.28 10.99
C THR A 13 -11.61 4.61 10.19
N ALA A 14 -11.04 3.61 9.51
CA ALA A 14 -9.91 3.82 8.62
C ALA A 14 -10.29 4.76 7.47
N GLY A 15 -11.48 4.59 6.88
CA GLY A 15 -11.98 5.44 5.80
C GLY A 15 -12.07 6.92 6.20
N ILE A 16 -12.61 7.21 7.39
CA ILE A 16 -12.70 8.59 7.91
C ILE A 16 -11.31 9.17 8.14
N ILE A 17 -10.41 8.43 8.80
CA ILE A 17 -9.06 8.91 9.11
C ILE A 17 -8.28 9.18 7.81
N ILE A 18 -8.28 8.25 6.86
CA ILE A 18 -7.60 8.40 5.57
C ILE A 18 -8.22 9.55 4.78
N GLY A 19 -9.56 9.64 4.75
CA GLY A 19 -10.28 10.71 4.06
C GLY A 19 -9.94 12.10 4.61
N LEU A 20 -9.68 12.23 5.92
CA LEU A 20 -9.28 13.48 6.55
C LEU A 20 -7.82 13.89 6.28
N ILE A 21 -6.96 12.98 5.82
CA ILE A 21 -5.55 13.31 5.49
C ILE A 21 -5.49 14.33 4.35
N VAL A 22 -6.32 14.19 3.32
CA VAL A 22 -6.34 15.10 2.16
C VAL A 22 -6.70 16.55 2.57
N PRO A 23 -7.82 16.84 3.24
CA PRO A 23 -8.13 18.18 3.70
C PRO A 23 -7.14 18.68 4.75
N ALA A 24 -6.61 17.81 5.62
CA ALA A 24 -5.56 18.22 6.56
C ALA A 24 -4.31 18.74 5.82
N LEU A 25 -3.83 18.01 4.79
CA LEU A 25 -2.67 18.43 4.00
C LEU A 25 -2.93 19.70 3.19
N LEU A 26 -4.12 19.83 2.60
CA LEU A 26 -4.49 20.99 1.79
C LEU A 26 -4.72 22.24 2.64
N ILE A 27 -5.49 22.15 3.73
CA ILE A 27 -5.90 23.30 4.54
C ILE A 27 -4.78 23.75 5.48
N LEU A 28 -4.07 22.82 6.13
CA LEU A 28 -3.04 23.16 7.12
C LEU A 28 -1.67 23.39 6.47
N GLY A 29 -1.35 22.61 5.43
CA GLY A 29 -0.02 22.60 4.83
C GLY A 29 0.07 23.29 3.46
N ASN A 30 -1.07 23.58 2.82
CA ASN A 30 -1.14 23.93 1.39
C ASN A 30 -0.31 22.96 0.53
N LYS A 31 -0.31 21.67 0.91
CA LYS A 31 0.44 20.60 0.24
C LYS A 31 -0.53 19.69 -0.49
N HIS A 32 -0.23 19.39 -1.75
CA HIS A 32 -0.99 18.41 -2.51
C HIS A 32 -0.65 17.00 -2.03
N PHE A 33 -1.67 16.19 -1.76
CA PHE A 33 -1.51 14.76 -1.52
C PHE A 33 -1.25 14.05 -2.86
N GLY A 34 -0.12 13.37 -2.99
CA GLY A 34 0.21 12.62 -4.20
C GLY A 34 1.20 11.49 -3.96
N ILE A 35 0.74 10.25 -3.97
CA ILE A 35 1.61 9.06 -3.87
C ILE A 35 2.25 8.76 -5.24
N SER A 36 1.45 8.67 -6.31
CA SER A 36 1.94 8.36 -7.67
C SER A 36 2.90 9.42 -8.22
N ALA A 37 2.77 10.68 -7.78
CA ALA A 37 3.68 11.76 -8.16
C ALA A 37 5.13 11.47 -7.72
N ASN A 38 5.34 10.70 -6.64
CA ASN A 38 6.67 10.30 -6.18
C ASN A 38 7.43 9.45 -7.20
N LEU A 39 6.74 8.61 -8.00
CA LEU A 39 7.40 7.88 -9.07
C LEU A 39 7.94 8.86 -10.13
N ARG A 40 7.17 9.90 -10.47
CA ARG A 40 7.62 10.97 -11.38
C ARG A 40 8.78 11.77 -10.77
N HIS A 41 8.76 12.07 -9.48
CA HIS A 41 9.85 12.75 -8.78
C HIS A 41 11.13 11.89 -8.78
N ALA A 42 11.00 10.60 -8.50
CA ALA A 42 12.11 9.65 -8.54
C ALA A 42 12.69 9.52 -9.95
N CYS A 43 11.86 9.39 -10.98
CA CYS A 43 12.32 9.37 -12.37
C CYS A 43 13.03 10.67 -12.76
N ALA A 44 12.51 11.83 -12.37
CA ALA A 44 13.15 13.13 -12.63
C ALA A 44 14.49 13.30 -11.90
N ALA A 45 14.67 12.65 -10.74
CA ALA A 45 15.91 12.71 -9.96
C ALA A 45 16.98 11.71 -10.45
N CYS A 46 16.58 10.47 -10.80
CA CYS A 46 17.50 9.37 -11.09
C CYS A 46 17.78 9.18 -12.59
N LEU A 47 16.84 9.56 -13.47
CA LEU A 47 16.97 9.37 -14.91
C LEU A 47 17.03 10.74 -15.60
N PRO A 48 18.22 11.23 -16.01
CA PRO A 48 18.36 12.44 -16.80
C PRO A 48 17.88 12.17 -18.23
N SER A 49 16.57 11.97 -18.37
CA SER A 49 15.92 11.76 -19.64
C SER A 49 15.61 13.10 -20.31
N ASN A 50 15.78 13.19 -21.63
CA ASN A 50 15.48 14.39 -22.40
C ASN A 50 13.97 14.62 -22.60
N ILE A 51 13.12 13.91 -21.86
CA ILE A 51 11.66 14.00 -21.93
C ILE A 51 11.17 15.22 -21.13
N PRO A 52 10.43 16.17 -21.73
CA PRO A 52 9.95 17.39 -21.05
C PRO A 52 9.17 17.12 -19.76
N PHE A 53 8.43 16.01 -19.69
CA PHE A 53 7.65 15.62 -18.50
C PHE A 53 8.50 15.42 -17.23
N PHE A 54 9.75 14.98 -17.36
CA PHE A 54 10.67 14.77 -16.23
C PHE A 54 11.57 15.98 -15.96
N LYS A 55 11.55 17.01 -16.81
CA LYS A 55 12.34 18.24 -16.66
C LYS A 55 11.58 19.27 -15.82
N TYR A 56 11.61 19.11 -14.51
CA TYR A 56 11.09 20.10 -13.57
C TYR A 56 11.88 20.03 -12.26
N ASP A 57 11.72 21.06 -11.44
CA ASP A 57 12.36 21.12 -10.12
C ASP A 57 11.61 20.23 -9.12
N TRP A 58 11.94 18.94 -9.10
CA TRP A 58 11.36 17.96 -8.19
C TRP A 58 11.62 18.29 -6.72
N LYS A 59 12.63 19.11 -6.40
CA LYS A 59 12.94 19.47 -5.01
C LYS A 59 11.83 20.28 -4.36
N LYS A 60 11.03 21.02 -5.14
CA LYS A 60 9.85 21.75 -4.64
C LYS A 60 8.80 20.83 -4.04
N GLU A 61 8.74 19.58 -4.51
CA GLU A 61 7.81 18.56 -4.06
C GLU A 61 8.47 17.55 -3.09
N SER A 62 9.64 17.88 -2.52
CA SER A 62 10.37 16.97 -1.62
C SER A 62 9.55 16.51 -0.41
N TRP A 63 8.53 17.30 -0.02
CA TRP A 63 7.59 16.94 1.03
C TRP A 63 6.92 15.59 0.80
N ASN A 64 6.62 15.22 -0.45
CA ASN A 64 5.96 13.96 -0.77
C ASN A 64 6.84 12.75 -0.43
N PHE A 65 8.17 12.88 -0.48
CA PHE A 65 9.09 11.82 -0.04
C PHE A 65 9.07 11.64 1.48
N PHE A 66 9.00 12.73 2.26
CA PHE A 66 8.82 12.64 3.72
C PHE A 66 7.49 11.98 4.06
N PHE A 67 6.43 12.31 3.31
CA PHE A 67 5.12 11.71 3.48
C PHE A 67 5.15 10.19 3.23
N VAL A 68 5.72 9.75 2.12
CA VAL A 68 5.88 8.31 1.81
C VAL A 68 6.79 7.61 2.82
N GLY A 69 7.88 8.26 3.24
CA GLY A 69 8.76 7.73 4.29
C GLY A 69 8.02 7.55 5.62
N GLY A 70 7.18 8.52 5.98
CA GLY A 70 6.31 8.44 7.15
C GLY A 70 5.30 7.29 7.07
N ILE A 71 4.69 7.07 5.90
CA ILE A 71 3.81 5.90 5.67
C ILE A 71 4.59 4.60 5.86
N LEU A 72 5.80 4.50 5.31
CA LEU A 72 6.63 3.30 5.42
C LEU A 72 6.98 3.02 6.89
N VAL A 73 7.46 4.02 7.62
CA VAL A 73 7.77 3.90 9.05
C VAL A 73 6.52 3.57 9.86
N GLY A 74 5.39 4.21 9.59
CA GLY A 74 4.11 3.92 10.23
C GLY A 74 3.65 2.49 9.99
N GLY A 75 3.82 1.98 8.76
CA GLY A 75 3.55 0.60 8.41
C GLY A 75 4.41 -0.39 9.20
N ILE A 76 5.72 -0.14 9.29
CA ILE A 76 6.65 -0.96 10.08
C ILE A 76 6.26 -0.96 11.57
N ILE A 77 5.98 0.22 12.13
CA ILE A 77 5.57 0.33 13.54
C ILE A 77 4.26 -0.45 13.76
N SER A 78 3.32 -0.32 12.84
CA SER A 78 2.04 -1.01 12.92
C SER A 78 2.20 -2.53 12.87
N THR A 79 3.05 -3.06 12.00
CA THR A 79 3.22 -4.52 11.88
C THR A 79 3.99 -5.12 13.05
N ILE A 80 4.99 -4.41 13.60
CA ILE A 80 5.83 -4.91 14.69
C ILE A 80 5.15 -4.77 16.06
N TYR A 81 4.50 -3.64 16.32
CA TYR A 81 4.01 -3.29 17.66
C TYR A 81 2.48 -3.34 17.81
N LEU A 82 1.73 -3.25 16.71
CA LEU A 82 0.26 -3.17 16.73
C LEU A 82 -0.42 -4.38 16.08
N GLY A 83 0.34 -5.31 15.49
CA GLY A 83 -0.21 -6.54 14.92
C GLY A 83 -0.71 -7.49 16.02
N SER A 84 -1.93 -8.02 15.88
CA SER A 84 -2.47 -9.00 16.83
C SER A 84 -1.86 -10.40 16.67
N GLY A 85 -1.24 -10.69 15.53
CA GLY A 85 -0.70 -12.01 15.21
C GLY A 85 -1.77 -13.05 14.85
N ASP A 86 -3.05 -12.65 14.87
CA ASP A 86 -4.16 -13.52 14.50
C ASP A 86 -4.24 -13.72 12.99
N ALA A 87 -4.67 -14.91 12.58
CA ALA A 87 -4.95 -15.18 11.17
C ALA A 87 -6.13 -14.34 10.67
N VAL A 88 -6.14 -14.04 9.38
CA VAL A 88 -7.25 -13.33 8.74
C VAL A 88 -8.52 -14.17 8.87
N ILE A 89 -9.59 -13.57 9.40
CA ILE A 89 -10.89 -14.24 9.54
C ILE A 89 -11.56 -14.27 8.16
N VAL A 90 -11.54 -15.45 7.53
CA VAL A 90 -12.18 -15.68 6.23
C VAL A 90 -13.50 -16.41 6.43
N HIS A 91 -14.56 -15.97 5.73
CA HIS A 91 -15.85 -16.64 5.77
C HIS A 91 -15.73 -18.09 5.27
N PRO A 92 -16.37 -19.10 5.89
CA PRO A 92 -16.22 -20.50 5.51
C PRO A 92 -16.50 -20.80 4.04
N ASP A 93 -17.54 -20.17 3.47
CA ASP A 93 -17.87 -20.34 2.05
C ASP A 93 -16.77 -19.80 1.13
N LEU A 94 -16.18 -18.65 1.49
CA LEU A 94 -15.06 -18.08 0.75
C LEU A 94 -13.81 -18.95 0.91
N ALA A 95 -13.54 -19.47 2.10
CA ALA A 95 -12.42 -20.39 2.32
C ALA A 95 -12.55 -21.66 1.47
N LYS A 96 -13.78 -22.19 1.33
CA LYS A 96 -14.08 -23.34 0.48
C LYS A 96 -13.86 -23.04 -1.00
N GLU A 97 -14.27 -21.87 -1.46
CA GLU A 97 -14.04 -21.44 -2.85
C GLU A 97 -12.54 -21.20 -3.12
N LEU A 98 -11.86 -20.47 -2.25
CA LEU A 98 -10.42 -20.18 -2.36
C LEU A 98 -9.57 -21.46 -2.38
N ALA A 99 -9.96 -22.48 -1.61
CA ALA A 99 -9.31 -23.78 -1.63
C ALA A 99 -9.36 -24.42 -3.03
N SER A 100 -10.44 -24.21 -3.81
CA SER A 100 -10.54 -24.71 -5.19
C SER A 100 -9.57 -24.01 -6.15
N TYR A 101 -9.15 -22.78 -5.84
CA TYR A 101 -8.15 -22.03 -6.60
C TYR A 101 -6.69 -22.28 -6.14
N GLY A 102 -6.50 -23.16 -5.16
CA GLY A 102 -5.21 -23.49 -4.55
C GLY A 102 -4.77 -22.48 -3.47
N ILE A 103 -5.69 -21.69 -2.93
CA ILE A 103 -5.42 -20.70 -1.87
C ILE A 103 -5.90 -21.29 -0.54
N THR A 104 -4.94 -21.69 0.30
CA THR A 104 -5.22 -22.42 1.55
C THR A 104 -4.52 -21.81 2.77
N ASP A 105 -3.67 -20.80 2.56
CA ASP A 105 -2.94 -20.14 3.63
C ASP A 105 -3.50 -18.74 3.85
N PHE A 106 -4.00 -18.52 5.06
CA PHE A 106 -4.61 -17.27 5.53
C PHE A 106 -3.86 -16.68 6.73
N SER A 107 -2.64 -17.14 6.98
CA SER A 107 -1.79 -16.65 8.08
C SER A 107 -1.31 -15.21 7.85
N GLY A 108 -1.12 -14.81 6.60
CA GLY A 108 -0.75 -13.45 6.20
C GLY A 108 -1.95 -12.58 5.83
N MET A 109 -1.73 -11.26 5.74
CA MET A 109 -2.74 -10.30 5.26
C MET A 109 -3.16 -10.55 3.80
N VAL A 110 -2.27 -11.14 3.00
CA VAL A 110 -2.53 -11.53 1.62
C VAL A 110 -2.07 -12.97 1.38
N PRO A 111 -2.72 -13.73 0.49
CA PRO A 111 -2.33 -15.11 0.21
C PRO A 111 -0.92 -15.20 -0.38
N VAL A 112 -0.02 -15.89 0.31
CA VAL A 112 1.37 -16.08 -0.13
C VAL A 112 1.43 -16.86 -1.46
N GLN A 113 0.43 -17.70 -1.73
CA GLN A 113 0.30 -18.42 -3.00
C GLN A 113 0.15 -17.48 -4.21
N LEU A 114 -0.38 -16.28 -4.01
CA LEU A 114 -0.53 -15.26 -5.05
C LEU A 114 0.58 -14.21 -4.97
N PHE A 115 0.92 -13.78 -3.76
CA PHE A 115 1.84 -12.68 -3.49
C PHE A 115 3.14 -13.19 -2.88
N SER A 116 4.00 -13.77 -3.72
CA SER A 116 5.35 -14.18 -3.33
C SER A 116 6.36 -13.90 -4.44
N PHE A 117 7.64 -13.82 -4.07
CA PHE A 117 8.75 -13.72 -5.03
C PHE A 117 8.84 -14.94 -5.95
N GLU A 118 8.46 -16.11 -5.46
CA GLU A 118 8.41 -17.33 -6.27
C GLU A 118 7.31 -17.23 -7.34
N THR A 119 6.11 -16.79 -6.95
CA THR A 119 4.97 -16.62 -7.86
C THR A 119 5.21 -15.47 -8.86
N LEU A 120 5.94 -14.42 -8.48
CA LEU A 120 6.30 -13.29 -9.36
C LEU A 120 6.96 -13.71 -10.67
N PHE A 121 7.79 -14.75 -10.65
CA PHE A 121 8.49 -15.25 -11.84
C PHE A 121 7.71 -16.33 -12.60
N THR A 122 6.48 -16.66 -12.18
CA THR A 122 5.59 -17.56 -12.91
C THR A 122 4.74 -16.80 -13.92
N THR A 123 4.32 -17.45 -15.00
CA THR A 123 3.43 -16.86 -15.99
C THR A 123 2.12 -16.38 -15.36
N ARG A 124 1.54 -17.17 -14.44
CA ARG A 124 0.30 -16.82 -13.72
C ARG A 124 0.52 -15.57 -12.86
N GLY A 125 1.57 -15.55 -12.04
CA GLY A 125 1.85 -14.41 -11.16
C GLY A 125 2.16 -13.14 -11.92
N LEU A 126 2.92 -13.23 -13.01
CA LEU A 126 3.24 -12.08 -13.86
C LEU A 126 1.97 -11.49 -14.49
N VAL A 127 1.09 -12.33 -15.05
CA VAL A 127 -0.21 -11.88 -15.60
C VAL A 127 -1.07 -11.25 -14.51
N MET A 128 -1.15 -11.86 -13.33
CA MET A 128 -1.99 -11.35 -12.24
C MET A 128 -1.46 -10.04 -11.66
N MET A 129 -0.15 -9.91 -11.44
CA MET A 129 0.44 -8.72 -10.81
C MET A 129 0.66 -7.58 -11.80
N ILE A 130 1.27 -7.85 -12.96
CA ILE A 130 1.50 -6.80 -13.97
C ILE A 130 0.19 -6.46 -14.68
N GLY A 131 -0.56 -7.49 -15.11
CA GLY A 131 -1.84 -7.28 -15.78
C GLY A 131 -2.88 -6.68 -14.84
N GLY A 132 -2.98 -7.17 -13.60
CA GLY A 132 -3.84 -6.56 -12.57
C GLY A 132 -3.45 -5.12 -12.26
N GLY A 133 -2.16 -4.83 -12.12
CA GLY A 133 -1.66 -3.47 -11.91
C GLY A 133 -1.91 -2.52 -13.08
N PHE A 134 -1.98 -3.02 -14.31
CA PHE A 134 -2.33 -2.23 -15.49
C PHE A 134 -3.84 -1.89 -15.58
N LEU A 135 -4.71 -2.73 -15.02
CA LEU A 135 -6.16 -2.54 -15.07
C LEU A 135 -6.71 -1.58 -14.00
N VAL A 136 -5.85 -1.09 -13.10
CA VAL A 136 -6.16 -0.13 -12.04
C VAL A 136 -5.63 1.24 -12.41
#